data_AF-B6HY86-F1
#
_entry.id   AF-B6HY86-F1
#
_cell.length_a   1.000
_cell.length_b   1.000
_cell.length_c   1.000
_cell.angle_alpha   90.00
_cell.angle_beta   90.00
_cell.angle_gamma   90.00
#
_symmetry.space_group_name_H-M   'P 1'
#
loop_
_entity.id
_entity.type
_entity.pdbx_description
1 polymer ?
#
loop_
_entity_poly.entity_id
_entity_poly.type
_entity_poly.pdbx_seq_one_letter_code
_entity_poly.pdbx_strand_id
1 'polypeptide(L)'
;NAGKLTYIDTKYVVHVKSLETEEEQQYLTSSYINISTDSLQGGKKYVFQVRCQETGKRYWQPWSSPFFHKTPETVPQVTSKAFQHDTWNSGLTVASISTGHLTSGLKEGSYC
;
A
#
# COMPACT_ATOMS: atom_id res chain seq x y z
N ASN A 1 7.83 24.81 -30.85
CA ASN A 1 7.20 23.46 -30.82
C ASN A 1 7.18 22.97 -29.39
N ALA A 2 6.07 23.19 -28.67
CA ALA A 2 5.89 22.62 -27.34
C ALA A 2 5.75 21.09 -27.47
N GLY A 3 6.52 20.33 -26.69
CA GLY A 3 6.45 18.87 -26.70
C GLY A 3 5.04 18.40 -26.36
N LYS A 4 4.48 17.49 -27.15
CA LYS A 4 3.17 16.88 -26.90
C LYS A 4 3.28 16.05 -25.63
N LEU A 5 2.51 16.39 -24.60
CA LEU A 5 2.36 15.54 -23.42
C LEU A 5 1.66 14.25 -23.87
N THR A 6 2.42 13.16 -24.00
CA THR A 6 1.85 11.83 -24.23
C THR A 6 1.52 11.24 -22.87
N TYR A 7 0.27 11.42 -22.43
CA TYR A 7 -0.24 10.70 -21.27
C TYR A 7 -0.29 9.21 -21.63
N ILE A 8 0.52 8.43 -20.92
CA ILE A 8 0.57 6.98 -21.08
C ILE A 8 -0.20 6.37 -19.90
N ASP A 9 -1.40 5.87 -20.19
CA ASP A 9 -2.21 5.19 -19.19
C ASP A 9 -1.54 3.87 -18.79
N THR A 10 -1.26 3.69 -17.50
CA THR A 10 -0.57 2.52 -16.96
C THR A 10 -1.43 1.86 -15.90
N LYS A 11 -1.61 0.55 -16.03
CA LYS A 11 -2.33 -0.27 -15.06
C LYS A 11 -1.33 -0.97 -14.14
N TYR A 12 -1.66 -1.08 -12.88
CA TYR A 12 -0.86 -1.75 -11.86
C TYR A 12 -1.69 -2.85 -11.21
N VAL A 13 -1.05 -3.99 -10.95
CA VAL A 13 -1.58 -5.05 -10.10
C VAL A 13 -0.67 -5.17 -8.89
N VAL A 14 -1.25 -5.08 -7.69
CA VAL A 14 -0.60 -5.37 -6.42
C VAL A 14 -1.05 -6.76 -5.98
N HIS A 15 -0.11 -7.67 -5.81
CA HIS A 15 -0.31 -9.00 -5.24
C HIS A 15 0.10 -8.99 -3.77
N VAL A 16 -0.76 -9.54 -2.92
CA VAL A 16 -0.56 -9.67 -1.48
C VAL A 16 -0.76 -11.12 -1.09
N LYS A 17 0.23 -11.72 -0.43
CA LYS A 17 0.19 -13.13 -0.01
C LYS A 17 0.58 -13.29 1.46
N SER A 18 -0.24 -13.98 2.25
CA SER A 18 0.18 -14.44 3.59
C SER A 18 1.15 -15.61 3.47
N LEU A 19 2.27 -15.55 4.20
CA LEU A 19 3.24 -16.63 4.25
C LEU A 19 2.82 -17.79 5.17
N GLU A 20 1.90 -17.53 6.10
CA GLU A 20 1.40 -18.52 7.05
C GLU A 20 0.21 -19.29 6.51
N THR A 21 -0.73 -18.63 5.84
CA THR A 21 -1.98 -19.26 5.38
C THR A 21 -2.09 -19.41 3.88
N GLU A 22 -1.09 -18.95 3.13
CA GLU A 22 -1.08 -18.93 1.65
C GLU A 22 -2.28 -18.21 1.02
N GLU A 23 -2.97 -17.39 1.80
CA GLU A 23 -4.07 -16.55 1.33
C GLU A 23 -3.51 -15.48 0.39
N GLU A 24 -4.12 -15.34 -0.78
CA GLU A 24 -3.69 -14.44 -1.85
C GLU A 24 -4.79 -13.46 -2.23
N GLN A 25 -4.42 -12.20 -2.39
CA GLN A 25 -5.29 -11.09 -2.79
C GLN A 25 -4.61 -10.28 -3.91
N GLN A 26 -5.39 -9.79 -4.86
CA GLN A 26 -4.90 -8.92 -5.93
C GLN A 26 -5.73 -7.66 -6.04
N TYR A 27 -5.05 -6.53 -6.18
CA TYR A 27 -5.67 -5.21 -6.32
C TYR A 27 -5.23 -4.56 -7.63
N LEU A 28 -6.20 -4.07 -8.41
CA LEU A 28 -5.96 -3.37 -9.67
C LEU A 28 -6.11 -1.86 -9.45
N THR A 29 -5.15 -1.06 -9.92
CA THR A 29 -5.23 0.41 -9.90
C THR A 29 -4.56 0.99 -11.15
N SER A 30 -4.95 2.20 -11.55
CA SER A 30 -4.27 2.95 -12.63
C SER A 30 -3.43 4.12 -12.09
N SER A 31 -3.37 4.33 -10.77
CA SER A 31 -2.63 5.45 -10.17
C SER A 31 -2.06 5.14 -8.79
N TYR A 32 -2.90 5.13 -7.77
CA TYR A 32 -2.54 4.91 -6.37
C TYR A 32 -3.51 3.93 -5.72
N ILE A 33 -3.03 3.19 -4.75
CA ILE A 33 -3.86 2.37 -3.87
C ILE A 33 -3.33 2.45 -2.45
N ASN A 34 -4.24 2.55 -1.48
CA ASN A 34 -3.94 2.41 -0.07
C ASN A 34 -4.50 1.07 0.44
N ILE A 35 -3.62 0.16 0.83
CA ILE A 35 -4.00 -1.12 1.42
C ILE A 35 -3.82 -0.97 2.93
N SER A 36 -4.93 -0.82 3.66
CA SER A 36 -4.86 -0.70 5.12
C SER A 36 -4.41 -2.01 5.74
N THR A 37 -3.48 -1.93 6.67
CA THR A 37 -3.06 -3.08 7.49
C THR A 37 -4.19 -3.65 8.33
N ASP A 38 -5.25 -2.87 8.62
CA ASP A 38 -6.43 -3.34 9.36
C ASP A 38 -7.30 -4.31 8.54
N SER A 39 -7.17 -4.28 7.21
CA SER A 39 -7.81 -5.24 6.32
C SER A 39 -7.04 -6.57 6.23
N LEU A 40 -5.83 -6.61 6.77
CA LEU A 40 -5.00 -7.81 6.85
C LEU A 40 -5.15 -8.43 8.24
N GLN A 41 -5.02 -9.74 8.32
CA GLN A 41 -5.08 -10.42 9.60
C GLN A 41 -3.81 -10.08 10.41
N GLY A 42 -4.00 -9.71 11.68
CA GLY A 42 -2.90 -9.38 12.58
C GLY A 42 -2.02 -10.58 12.91
N GLY A 43 -0.79 -10.29 13.31
CA GLY A 43 0.20 -11.29 13.72
C GLY A 43 0.78 -12.13 12.58
N LYS A 44 0.56 -11.74 11.32
CA LYS A 44 0.98 -12.47 10.13
C LYS A 44 2.02 -11.72 9.32
N LYS A 45 2.78 -12.47 8.53
CA LYS A 45 3.77 -11.96 7.57
C LYS A 45 3.21 -12.07 6.16
N TYR A 46 3.25 -10.95 5.46
CA TYR A 46 2.76 -10.80 4.10
C TYR A 46 3.90 -10.48 3.14
N VAL A 47 3.77 -10.98 1.91
CA VAL A 47 4.56 -10.59 0.74
C VAL A 47 3.72 -9.72 -0.15
N PHE A 48 4.29 -8.59 -0.56
CA PHE A 48 3.72 -7.66 -1.53
C PHE A 48 4.59 -7.65 -2.78
N GLN A 49 3.95 -7.72 -3.93
CA GLN A 49 4.61 -7.57 -5.23
C GLN A 49 3.74 -6.72 -6.14
N VAL A 50 4.36 -5.89 -6.97
CA VAL A 50 3.66 -5.03 -7.92
C VAL A 50 4.13 -5.37 -9.33
N ARG A 51 3.23 -5.28 -10.30
CA ARG A 51 3.60 -5.25 -11.73
C ARG A 51 2.74 -4.24 -12.46
N CYS A 52 3.28 -3.73 -13.57
CA CYS A 52 2.61 -2.72 -14.38
C CYS A 52 2.39 -3.22 -15.82
N GLN A 53 1.38 -2.68 -16.49
CA GLN A 53 1.15 -2.82 -17.92
C GLN A 53 0.82 -1.45 -18.49
N GLU A 54 1.69 -0.99 -19.36
CA GLU A 54 1.50 0.24 -20.12
C GLU A 54 0.46 0.02 -21.23
N THR A 55 -0.40 1.01 -21.46
CA THR A 55 -1.41 0.95 -22.52
C THR A 55 -0.76 0.76 -23.90
N GLY A 56 -1.26 -0.23 -24.64
CA GLY A 56 -0.69 -0.64 -25.92
C GLY A 56 0.39 -1.72 -25.84
N LYS A 57 0.87 -2.08 -24.64
CA LYS A 57 1.74 -3.25 -24.45
C LYS A 57 0.91 -4.52 -24.28
N ARG A 58 1.30 -5.60 -24.95
CA ARG A 58 0.60 -6.90 -24.86
C ARG A 58 0.84 -7.62 -23.54
N TYR A 59 1.98 -7.39 -22.92
CA TYR A 59 2.43 -8.16 -21.75
C TYR A 59 2.59 -7.26 -20.54
N TRP A 60 2.27 -7.82 -19.38
CA TRP A 60 2.64 -7.27 -18.09
C TRP A 60 4.17 -7.27 -17.96
N GLN A 61 4.69 -6.26 -17.28
CA GLN A 61 6.06 -6.31 -16.79
C GLN A 61 6.21 -7.45 -15.78
N PRO A 62 7.44 -7.96 -15.57
CA PRO A 62 7.73 -8.87 -14.48
C PRO A 62 7.26 -8.30 -13.13
N TRP A 63 7.03 -9.20 -12.17
CA TRP A 63 6.80 -8.78 -10.78
C TRP A 63 8.02 -8.04 -10.23
N SER A 64 7.76 -7.03 -9.41
CA SER A 64 8.77 -6.36 -8.60
C SER A 64 9.43 -7.34 -7.62
N SER A 65 10.56 -6.91 -7.05
CA SER A 65 11.11 -7.58 -5.87
C SER A 65 10.06 -7.65 -4.75
N PRO A 66 10.00 -8.77 -4.01
CA PRO A 66 9.05 -8.93 -2.93
C PRO A 66 9.34 -7.95 -1.79
N PHE A 67 8.30 -7.28 -1.32
CA PHE A 67 8.32 -6.50 -0.09
C PHE A 67 7.65 -7.29 1.03
N PHE A 68 8.29 -7.36 2.20
CA PHE A 68 7.79 -8.14 3.33
C PHE A 68 7.30 -7.22 4.44
N HIS A 69 6.10 -7.48 4.95
CA HIS A 69 5.55 -6.75 6.09
C HIS A 69 4.96 -7.71 7.11
N LYS A 70 5.18 -7.44 8.40
CA LYS A 70 4.57 -8.16 9.51
C LYS A 70 3.49 -7.28 10.13
N THR A 71 2.24 -7.73 10.10
CA THR A 71 1.15 -7.03 10.77
C THR A 71 1.31 -7.10 12.29
N PRO A 72 0.97 -6.05 13.04
CA PRO A 72 0.93 -6.12 14.50
C PRO A 72 0.05 -7.28 14.95
N GLU A 73 0.40 -7.91 16.07
CA GLU A 73 -0.46 -8.93 16.66
C GLU A 73 -1.81 -8.30 16.99
N THR A 74 -2.90 -8.91 16.53
CA THR A 74 -4.22 -8.54 16.99
C THR A 74 -4.27 -8.89 18.48
N VAL A 75 -4.07 -7.89 19.35
CA VAL A 75 -4.37 -8.06 20.77
C VAL A 75 -5.82 -8.54 20.84
N PRO A 76 -6.14 -9.69 21.47
CA PRO A 76 -7.52 -10.13 21.60
C PRO A 76 -8.28 -8.98 22.24
N GLN A 77 -9.22 -8.40 21.50
CA GLN A 77 -10.13 -7.43 22.07
C GLN A 77 -10.91 -8.16 23.17
N VAL A 78 -10.48 -7.99 24.42
CA VAL A 78 -11.35 -8.19 25.56
C VAL A 78 -12.52 -7.24 25.32
N THR A 79 -13.70 -7.82 25.11
CA THR A 79 -15.00 -7.17 24.89
C THR A 79 -15.01 -5.72 25.34
N SER A 80 -14.88 -4.79 24.39
CA SER A 80 -15.21 -3.39 24.65
C SER A 80 -16.71 -3.33 24.86
N LYS A 81 -17.14 -3.42 26.14
CA LYS A 81 -18.45 -2.90 26.55
C LYS A 81 -18.55 -1.52 25.93
N ALA A 82 -19.62 -1.33 25.15
CA ALA A 82 -20.04 -0.12 24.48
C ALA A 82 -19.17 1.10 24.79
N PHE A 83 -18.47 1.63 23.78
CA PHE A 83 -18.16 3.05 23.77
C PHE A 83 -19.51 3.79 23.83
N GLN A 84 -20.00 4.00 25.04
CA GLN A 84 -21.01 5.00 25.32
C GLN A 84 -20.34 6.31 24.93
N HIS A 85 -20.94 6.94 23.93
CA HIS A 85 -20.55 8.23 23.43
C HIS A 85 -20.89 9.28 24.49
N ASP A 86 -20.06 9.36 25.53
CA ASP A 86 -20.17 10.38 26.55
C ASP A 86 -19.26 11.56 26.19
N THR A 87 -19.90 12.55 25.58
CA THR A 87 -19.74 14.00 25.81
C THR A 87 -18.31 14.54 26.03
N TRP A 88 -17.79 15.14 24.95
CA TRP A 88 -17.02 16.39 24.89
C TRP A 88 -16.19 16.80 26.13
N ASN A 89 -14.87 16.61 26.05
CA ASN A 89 -13.84 17.64 26.25
C ASN A 89 -12.45 17.01 26.36
N SER A 90 -11.46 17.65 25.73
CA SER A 90 -10.01 17.67 26.05
C SER A 90 -9.08 17.13 24.96
N GLY A 91 -8.41 18.06 24.27
CA GLY A 91 -7.01 17.91 23.87
C GLY A 91 -6.70 17.04 22.65
N LEU A 92 -6.95 17.56 21.44
CA LEU A 92 -6.30 17.07 20.22
C LEU A 92 -4.79 17.35 20.27
N THR A 93 -3.99 16.45 20.82
CA THR A 93 -2.58 16.33 20.42
C THR A 93 -2.50 15.37 19.23
N VAL A 94 -2.81 15.89 18.04
CA VAL A 94 -2.41 15.25 16.79
C VAL A 94 -0.95 15.63 16.56
N ALA A 95 -0.03 14.75 16.92
CA ALA A 95 1.37 14.89 16.53
C ALA A 95 1.49 14.54 15.03
N SER A 96 1.31 15.52 14.16
CA SER A 96 1.72 15.41 12.75
C SER A 96 3.19 15.82 12.64
N ILE A 97 4.08 14.84 12.57
CA ILE A 97 5.48 15.09 12.16
C ILE A 97 5.49 15.09 10.64
N SER A 98 5.59 16.29 10.05
CA SER A 98 5.93 16.47 8.64
C SER A 98 7.41 16.82 8.54
N THR A 99 8.23 15.85 8.12
CA THR A 99 9.61 16.12 7.76
C THR A 99 9.70 16.11 6.24
N GLY A 100 9.63 17.30 5.65
CA GLY A 100 9.97 17.51 4.25
C GLY A 100 11.48 17.73 4.11
N HIS A 101 12.15 16.84 3.36
CA HIS A 101 13.27 17.18 2.46
C HIS A 101 13.67 15.93 1.67
N LEU A 102 13.33 15.86 0.37
CA LEU A 102 13.90 14.87 -0.55
C LEU A 102 14.56 15.60 -1.72
N THR A 103 15.89 15.71 -1.65
CA THR A 103 16.73 15.92 -2.83
C THR A 103 17.84 14.88 -2.84
N SER A 104 17.83 14.07 -3.90
CA SER A 104 18.97 13.59 -4.70
C SER A 104 18.89 12.09 -5.01
N GLY A 105 19.11 11.79 -6.28
CA GLY A 105 19.43 10.43 -6.74
C GLY A 105 18.38 9.80 -7.65
N LEU A 106 18.21 10.35 -8.86
CA LEU A 106 17.73 9.57 -9.99
C LEU A 106 18.70 8.39 -10.17
N LYS A 107 18.33 7.19 -9.74
CA LYS A 107 18.99 5.97 -10.18
C LYS A 107 18.05 5.22 -11.09
N GLU A 108 18.34 5.41 -12.37
CA GLU A 108 17.76 4.72 -13.51
C GLU A 108 17.92 3.20 -13.30
N GLY A 109 16.83 2.60 -12.84
CA GLY A 109 16.59 1.17 -12.88
C GLY A 109 15.13 1.06 -13.30
N SER A 110 14.89 0.74 -14.56
CA SER A 110 13.55 0.58 -15.13
C SER A 110 12.86 -0.65 -14.55
N TYR A 111 12.40 -0.49 -13.32
CA TYR A 111 11.32 -1.25 -12.74
C TYR A 111 10.32 -0.22 -12.25
N CYS A 112 9.05 -0.41 -12.62
CA CYS A 112 7.98 0.04 -11.73
C CYS A 112 8.28 -0.56 -10.33
#